data_AF-A0A3D5MS25-F1
#
_entry.id   AF-A0A3D5MS25-F1
#
_cell.length_a   1.000
_cell.length_b   1.000
_cell.length_c   1.000
_cell.angle_alpha   90.00
_cell.angle_beta   90.00
_cell.angle_gamma   90.00
#
_symmetry.space_group_name_H-M   'P 1'
#
loop_
_entity.id
_entity.type
_entity.pdbx_description
1 polymer ?
#
loop_
_entity_poly.entity_id
_entity_poly.type
_entity_poly.pdbx_seq_one_letter_code
_entity_poly.pdbx_strand_id
1 'polypeptide(L)'
;MKLERLEKKINKLDKDIEALRRVKNYLSNIDEINEIMEDLNDERQVYANELYIGDGTAYYACIDEIRPLIGKELGKDEQLNLLETIKEKHGRKSPNVSKKSFGLNAWLKFLDVECEWKTVEGNDDWAILIINGYIPRVGNN
;
A
#
# COMPACT_ATOMS: atom_id res chain seq x y z
N MET A 1 -1.61 10.46 9.07
CA MET A 1 -0.65 9.36 9.37
C MET A 1 0.77 9.91 9.33
N LYS A 2 1.74 9.26 9.98
CA LYS A 2 3.08 9.85 10.20
C LYS A 2 3.85 10.17 8.90
N LEU A 3 3.62 9.43 7.80
CA LEU A 3 4.30 9.63 6.52
C LEU A 3 3.46 10.36 5.46
N GLU A 4 2.34 10.99 5.86
CA GLU A 4 1.40 11.62 4.92
C GLU A 4 2.05 12.71 4.04
N ARG A 5 3.07 13.40 4.54
CA ARG A 5 3.81 14.40 3.76
C ARG A 5 4.51 13.76 2.56
N LEU A 6 5.11 12.59 2.73
CA LEU A 6 5.77 11.84 1.65
C LEU A 6 4.73 11.32 0.65
N GLU A 7 3.60 10.78 1.14
CA GLU A 7 2.49 10.35 0.28
C GLU A 7 2.01 11.49 -0.63
N LYS A 8 1.84 12.70 -0.08
CA LYS A 8 1.38 13.88 -0.85
C LYS A 8 2.41 14.30 -1.91
N LYS A 9 3.70 14.26 -1.59
CA LYS A 9 4.78 14.57 -2.54
C LYS A 9 4.80 13.59 -3.70
N ILE A 10 4.79 12.29 -3.42
CA ILE A 10 4.78 11.24 -4.46
C ILE A 10 3.55 11.38 -5.34
N ASN A 11 2.36 11.55 -4.75
CA ASN A 11 1.12 11.72 -5.50
C ASN A 11 1.11 12.98 -6.38
N LYS A 12 1.81 14.06 -5.97
CA LYS A 12 1.95 15.26 -6.81
C LYS A 12 2.83 14.96 -8.01
N LEU A 13 4.01 14.38 -7.78
CA LEU A 13 4.96 14.01 -8.83
C LEU A 13 4.34 13.03 -9.83
N ASP A 14 3.60 12.01 -9.37
CA ASP A 14 2.88 11.08 -10.23
C ASP A 14 1.91 11.82 -11.17
N LYS A 15 1.17 12.80 -10.66
CA LYS A 15 0.23 13.61 -11.48
C LYS A 15 0.96 14.49 -12.49
N ASP A 16 2.07 15.10 -12.09
CA ASP A 16 2.87 15.98 -12.95
C ASP A 16 3.49 15.15 -14.10
N ILE A 17 4.03 13.96 -13.79
CA ILE A 17 4.54 13.01 -14.79
C ILE A 17 3.42 12.53 -15.73
N GLU A 18 2.24 12.18 -15.20
CA GLU A 18 1.09 11.78 -16.04
C GLU A 18 0.57 12.93 -16.92
N ALA A 19 0.66 14.18 -16.46
CA ALA A 19 0.32 15.35 -17.29
C ALA A 19 1.33 15.52 -18.43
N LEU A 20 2.63 15.44 -18.15
CA LEU A 20 3.68 15.52 -19.17
C LEU A 20 3.58 14.40 -20.20
N ARG A 21 3.30 13.17 -19.76
CA ARG A 21 3.04 12.02 -20.67
C ARG A 21 1.90 12.28 -21.64
N ARG A 22 0.84 12.95 -21.20
CA ARG A 22 -0.30 13.30 -22.06
C ARG A 22 0.08 14.40 -23.04
N VAL A 23 0.74 15.45 -22.56
CA VAL A 23 1.14 16.62 -23.35
C VAL A 23 2.18 16.27 -24.41
N LYS A 24 3.09 15.34 -24.13
CA LYS A 24 4.10 14.80 -25.07
C LYS A 24 3.50 14.37 -26.42
N ASN A 25 2.26 13.87 -26.42
CA ASN A 25 1.59 13.43 -27.65
C ASN A 25 1.14 14.58 -28.56
N TYR A 26 1.16 15.82 -28.08
CA TYR A 26 0.64 17.01 -28.77
C TYR A 26 1.71 18.07 -29.03
N LEU A 27 2.90 17.93 -28.45
CA LEU A 27 3.99 18.90 -28.59
C LEU A 27 5.17 18.33 -29.39
N SER A 28 5.96 19.22 -29.98
CA SER A 28 7.14 18.87 -30.78
C SER A 28 8.43 18.77 -29.96
N ASN A 29 8.49 19.34 -28.74
CA ASN A 29 9.65 19.31 -27.84
C ASN A 29 9.71 18.01 -27.02
N ILE A 30 9.64 16.86 -27.69
CA ILE A 30 9.53 15.55 -27.06
C ILE A 30 10.74 15.21 -26.18
N ASP A 31 11.94 15.63 -26.58
CA ASP A 31 13.17 15.31 -25.84
C ASP A 31 13.23 16.06 -24.51
N GLU A 32 12.97 17.37 -24.51
CA GLU A 32 12.90 18.20 -23.29
C GLU A 32 11.83 17.69 -22.32
N ILE A 33 10.66 17.26 -22.84
CA ILE A 33 9.61 16.66 -22.00
C ILE A 33 10.09 15.36 -21.35
N ASN A 34 10.90 14.55 -22.04
CA ASN A 34 11.43 13.32 -21.48
C ASN A 34 12.47 13.60 -20.38
N GLU A 35 13.36 14.56 -20.60
CA GLU A 35 14.36 14.98 -19.60
C GLU A 35 13.67 15.45 -18.31
N ILE A 36 12.67 16.33 -18.40
CA ILE A 36 11.90 16.79 -17.22
C ILE A 36 11.18 15.62 -16.54
N MET A 37 10.60 14.69 -17.31
CA MET A 37 9.95 13.52 -16.73
C MET A 37 10.94 12.60 -16.02
N GLU A 38 12.17 12.47 -16.50
CA GLU A 38 13.24 11.70 -15.86
C GLU A 38 13.63 12.32 -14.52
N ASP A 39 13.88 13.63 -14.49
CA ASP A 39 14.19 14.38 -13.26
C ASP A 39 13.09 14.23 -12.20
N LEU A 40 11.81 14.32 -12.61
CA LEU A 40 10.68 14.13 -11.71
C LEU A 40 10.57 12.69 -11.19
N ASN A 41 10.92 11.69 -12.02
CA ASN A 41 10.92 10.29 -11.60
C ASN A 41 12.04 10.01 -10.59
N ASP A 42 13.22 10.61 -10.78
CA ASP A 42 14.33 10.51 -9.85
C ASP A 42 13.98 11.13 -8.50
N GLU A 43 13.39 12.34 -8.50
CA GLU A 43 12.89 12.97 -7.26
C GLU A 43 11.81 12.09 -6.59
N ARG A 44 10.88 11.55 -7.38
CA ARG A 44 9.84 10.64 -6.88
C ARG A 44 10.46 9.41 -6.21
N GLN A 45 11.52 8.85 -6.79
CA GLN A 45 12.17 7.65 -6.26
C GLN A 45 12.85 7.93 -4.91
N VAL A 46 13.43 9.11 -4.72
CA VAL A 46 14.00 9.52 -3.42
C VAL A 46 12.93 9.49 -2.33
N TYR A 47 11.77 10.10 -2.56
CA TYR A 47 10.68 10.07 -1.56
C TYR A 47 10.08 8.68 -1.38
N ALA A 48 10.01 7.87 -2.44
CA ALA A 48 9.54 6.49 -2.35
C ALA A 48 10.48 5.63 -1.48
N ASN A 49 11.80 5.75 -1.68
CA ASN A 49 12.80 5.06 -0.87
C ASN A 49 12.64 5.44 0.61
N GLU A 50 12.50 6.74 0.92
CA GLU A 50 12.28 7.22 2.28
C GLU A 50 10.96 6.68 2.87
N LEU A 51 9.88 6.66 2.09
CA LEU A 51 8.57 6.17 2.53
C LEU A 51 8.60 4.67 2.88
N TYR A 52 9.37 3.88 2.12
CA TYR A 52 9.37 2.41 2.20
C TYR A 52 10.54 1.83 2.99
N ILE A 53 11.51 2.63 3.44
CA ILE A 53 12.70 2.16 4.16
C ILE A 53 12.37 1.33 5.41
N GLY A 54 11.26 1.66 6.09
CA GLY A 54 10.82 0.99 7.31
C GLY A 54 9.92 -0.24 7.09
N ASP A 55 9.67 -0.65 5.84
CA ASP A 55 8.68 -1.69 5.55
C ASP A 55 9.05 -3.06 6.08
N GLY A 56 10.34 -3.40 6.15
CA GLY A 56 10.79 -4.65 6.77
C GLY A 56 10.42 -4.70 8.25
N THR A 57 10.72 -3.64 9.01
CA THR A 57 10.36 -3.54 10.42
C THR A 57 8.86 -3.51 10.64
N ALA A 58 8.13 -2.72 9.83
CA ALA A 58 6.68 -2.64 9.92
C ALA A 58 6.02 -3.98 9.58
N TYR A 59 6.55 -4.75 8.62
CA TYR A 59 6.08 -6.09 8.30
C TYR A 59 6.10 -6.99 9.53
N TYR A 60 7.24 -7.13 10.22
CA TYR A 60 7.31 -8.01 11.39
C TYR A 60 6.39 -7.55 12.51
N ALA A 61 6.29 -6.24 12.73
CA ALA A 61 5.34 -5.69 13.70
C ALA A 61 3.88 -6.00 13.34
N CYS A 62 3.51 -5.97 12.06
CA CYS A 62 2.18 -6.39 11.60
C CYS A 62 1.95 -7.89 11.77
N ILE A 63 2.96 -8.72 11.46
CA ILE A 63 2.87 -10.18 11.62
C ILE A 63 2.64 -10.57 13.09
N ASP A 64 3.27 -9.88 14.04
CA ASP A 64 3.07 -10.13 15.48
C ASP A 64 1.61 -9.85 15.92
N GLU A 65 0.97 -8.82 15.36
CA GLU A 65 -0.44 -8.50 15.61
C GLU A 65 -1.40 -9.48 14.88
N ILE A 66 -1.00 -9.98 13.70
CA ILE A 66 -1.80 -10.90 12.87
C ILE A 66 -1.77 -12.33 13.41
N ARG A 67 -0.63 -12.78 13.95
CA ARG A 67 -0.44 -14.14 14.47
C ARG A 67 -1.55 -14.62 15.43
N PRO A 68 -2.00 -13.84 16.43
CA PRO A 68 -3.09 -14.27 17.32
C PRO A 68 -4.48 -14.30 16.65
N LEU A 69 -4.60 -13.84 15.41
CA LEU A 69 -5.86 -13.82 14.63
C LEU A 69 -5.97 -15.02 13.68
N ILE A 70 -4.92 -15.81 13.52
CA ILE A 70 -4.92 -17.00 12.64
C ILE A 70 -6.01 -17.98 13.09
N GLY A 71 -6.80 -18.45 12.13
CA GLY A 71 -7.92 -19.39 12.34
C GLY A 71 -9.17 -18.78 12.97
N LYS A 72 -9.18 -17.48 13.29
CA LYS A 72 -10.37 -16.78 13.79
C LYS A 72 -11.19 -16.23 12.63
N GLU A 73 -12.49 -16.08 12.87
CA GLU A 73 -13.40 -15.35 12.01
C GLU A 73 -13.41 -13.87 12.43
N LEU A 74 -13.02 -12.99 11.51
CA LEU A 74 -12.99 -11.55 11.72
C LEU A 74 -14.22 -10.93 11.05
N GLY A 75 -15.07 -10.32 11.86
CA GLY A 75 -16.19 -9.50 11.40
C GLY A 75 -15.73 -8.10 10.98
N LYS A 76 -16.71 -7.24 10.72
CA LYS A 76 -16.47 -5.88 10.23
C LYS A 76 -15.56 -5.06 11.15
N ASP A 77 -15.84 -5.05 12.44
CA ASP A 77 -15.11 -4.20 13.38
C ASP A 77 -13.69 -4.70 13.60
N GLU A 78 -13.48 -6.03 13.67
CA GLU A 78 -12.15 -6.63 13.76
C GLU A 78 -11.32 -6.36 12.49
N GLN A 79 -11.94 -6.43 11.32
CA GLN A 79 -11.28 -6.12 10.05
C GLN A 79 -10.89 -4.64 9.96
N LEU A 80 -11.76 -3.72 10.37
CA LEU A 80 -11.47 -2.29 10.39
C LEU A 80 -10.33 -1.97 11.37
N ASN A 81 -10.36 -2.59 12.56
CA ASN A 81 -9.32 -2.42 13.56
C ASN A 81 -7.96 -2.95 13.06
N LEU A 82 -7.95 -4.14 12.43
CA LEU A 82 -6.75 -4.69 11.82
C LEU A 82 -6.20 -3.78 10.71
N LEU A 83 -7.08 -3.24 9.86
CA LEU A 83 -6.69 -2.32 8.79
C LEU A 83 -6.02 -1.05 9.34
N GLU A 84 -6.62 -0.41 10.34
CA GLU A 84 -6.03 0.80 10.92
C GLU A 84 -4.72 0.49 11.64
N THR A 85 -4.65 -0.63 12.37
CA THR A 85 -3.40 -1.11 12.99
C THR A 85 -2.28 -1.25 11.96
N ILE A 86 -2.53 -1.94 10.83
CA ILE A 86 -1.52 -2.11 9.76
C ILE A 86 -1.07 -0.75 9.21
N LYS A 87 -2.01 0.14 8.91
CA LYS A 87 -1.69 1.46 8.36
C LYS A 87 -0.90 2.32 9.35
N GLU A 88 -1.16 2.21 10.66
CA GLU A 88 -0.41 2.90 11.70
C GLU A 88 1.04 2.41 11.79
N LYS A 89 1.28 1.09 11.74
CA LYS A 89 2.63 0.51 11.77
C LYS A 89 3.45 0.97 10.56
N HIS A 90 2.88 0.90 9.35
CA HIS A 90 3.52 1.39 8.11
C HIS A 90 3.54 2.92 8.01
N GLY A 91 2.66 3.62 8.71
CA GLY A 91 2.58 5.08 8.72
C GLY A 91 1.95 5.72 7.49
N ARG A 92 1.25 4.96 6.66
CA ARG A 92 0.69 5.39 5.36
C ARG A 92 -0.65 4.71 5.05
N LYS A 93 -1.41 5.26 4.10
CA LYS A 93 -2.80 4.84 3.84
C LYS A 93 -2.91 3.62 2.93
N SER A 94 -1.99 3.44 1.98
CA SER A 94 -1.94 2.27 1.09
C SER A 94 -0.59 1.57 1.13
N PRO A 95 -0.57 0.26 0.79
CA PRO A 95 0.68 -0.45 0.59
C PRO A 95 1.50 0.17 -0.55
N ASN A 96 0.85 0.59 -1.63
CA ASN A 96 1.45 1.31 -2.76
C ASN A 96 0.75 2.67 -2.93
N VAL A 97 1.49 3.77 -2.76
CA VAL A 97 0.92 5.12 -2.76
C VAL A 97 0.50 5.62 -4.13
N SER A 98 1.05 5.03 -5.20
CA SER A 98 0.67 5.33 -6.58
C SER A 98 -0.54 4.51 -7.05
N LYS A 99 -1.04 3.56 -6.24
CA LYS A 99 -2.22 2.76 -6.55
C LYS A 99 -3.41 3.17 -5.69
N LYS A 100 -4.61 3.13 -6.27
CA LYS A 100 -5.87 3.43 -5.58
C LYS A 100 -6.43 2.28 -4.73
N SER A 101 -5.55 1.43 -4.17
CA SER A 101 -5.96 0.26 -3.39
C SER A 101 -5.53 0.44 -1.95
N PHE A 102 -6.50 0.67 -1.07
CA PHE A 102 -6.29 1.09 0.34
C PHE A 102 -6.96 0.15 1.36
N GLY A 103 -7.70 -0.85 0.89
CA GLY A 103 -8.47 -1.75 1.73
C GLY A 103 -7.63 -2.87 2.37
N LEU A 104 -8.21 -3.57 3.33
CA LEU A 104 -7.54 -4.64 4.06
C LEU A 104 -6.97 -5.74 3.15
N ASN A 105 -7.72 -6.18 2.14
CA ASN A 105 -7.23 -7.17 1.19
C ASN A 105 -5.94 -6.73 0.46
N ALA A 106 -5.78 -5.44 0.16
CA ALA A 106 -4.56 -4.94 -0.46
C ALA A 106 -3.35 -5.01 0.49
N TRP A 107 -3.59 -4.69 1.76
CA TRP A 107 -2.57 -4.78 2.81
C TRP A 107 -2.21 -6.22 3.14
N LEU A 108 -3.17 -7.13 3.27
CA LEU A 108 -2.90 -8.55 3.54
C LEU A 108 -2.07 -9.17 2.41
N LYS A 109 -2.39 -8.88 1.15
CA LYS A 109 -1.57 -9.29 0.00
C LYS A 109 -0.17 -8.68 0.05
N PHE A 110 -0.06 -7.40 0.38
CA PHE A 110 1.25 -6.74 0.53
C PHE A 110 2.08 -7.34 1.67
N LEU A 111 1.44 -7.92 2.69
CA LEU A 111 2.09 -8.58 3.82
C LEU A 111 2.27 -10.08 3.61
N ASP A 112 2.02 -10.60 2.40
CA ASP A 112 2.09 -12.03 2.08
C ASP A 112 1.28 -12.90 3.07
N VAL A 113 0.11 -12.39 3.48
CA VAL A 113 -0.85 -13.07 4.37
C VAL A 113 -1.83 -13.88 3.54
N GLU A 114 -2.01 -15.13 3.92
CA GLU A 114 -2.97 -16.04 3.30
C GLU A 114 -4.29 -15.95 4.04
N CYS A 115 -5.37 -15.66 3.29
CA CYS A 115 -6.69 -15.50 3.88
C CYS A 115 -7.82 -15.97 2.95
N GLU A 116 -8.93 -16.35 3.56
CA GLU A 116 -10.19 -16.66 2.90
C GLU A 116 -11.24 -15.60 3.26
N TRP A 117 -12.10 -15.27 2.31
CA TRP A 117 -13.25 -14.40 2.50
C TRP A 117 -14.53 -15.22 2.34
N LYS A 118 -15.38 -15.25 3.36
CA LYS A 118 -16.65 -15.98 3.36
C LYS A 118 -17.82 -15.01 3.41
N THR A 119 -18.75 -15.14 2.48
CA THR A 119 -20.03 -14.43 2.55
C THR A 119 -20.95 -15.16 3.54
N VAL A 120 -21.66 -14.40 4.37
CA VAL A 120 -22.64 -14.96 5.30
C VAL A 120 -24.00 -14.97 4.62
N GLU A 121 -24.67 -16.12 4.56
CA GLU A 121 -26.02 -16.21 4.00
C GLU A 121 -26.97 -15.29 4.78
N GLY A 122 -27.67 -14.40 4.06
CA GLY A 122 -28.59 -13.43 4.63
C GLY A 122 -27.95 -12.12 5.11
N ASN A 123 -26.65 -11.93 4.92
CA ASN A 123 -25.96 -10.65 5.16
C ASN A 123 -24.94 -10.37 4.04
N ASP A 124 -25.43 -9.72 2.98
CA ASP A 124 -24.63 -9.40 1.78
C ASP A 124 -23.70 -8.19 1.96
N ASP A 125 -23.80 -7.48 3.09
CA ASP A 125 -23.13 -6.19 3.26
C ASP A 125 -21.65 -6.32 3.66
N TRP A 126 -21.25 -7.44 4.28
CA TRP A 126 -19.86 -7.62 4.74
C TRP A 126 -19.44 -9.08 4.85
N ALA A 127 -18.36 -9.46 4.15
CA ALA A 127 -17.79 -10.80 4.22
C ALA A 127 -16.95 -11.00 5.50
N ILE A 128 -16.99 -12.20 6.06
CA ILE A 128 -16.10 -12.64 7.14
C ILE A 128 -14.73 -12.94 6.57
N LEU A 129 -13.69 -12.49 7.26
CA LEU A 129 -12.29 -12.77 6.93
C LEU A 129 -11.77 -13.89 7.84
N ILE A 130 -11.11 -14.89 7.26
CA ILE A 130 -10.35 -15.91 7.99
C ILE A 130 -8.90 -15.85 7.53
N ILE A 131 -7.98 -15.63 8.47
CA ILE A 131 -6.54 -15.65 8.19
C ILE A 131 -6.02 -17.07 8.41
N ASN A 132 -5.40 -17.64 7.38
CA ASN A 132 -4.91 -19.02 7.37
C ASN A 132 -3.42 -19.12 7.74
N GLY A 133 -2.66 -18.06 7.45
CA GLY A 133 -1.22 -18.03 7.67
C GLY A 133 -0.56 -16.83 7.01
N TYR A 134 0.77 -16.85 6.94
CA TYR A 134 1.58 -15.87 6.22
C TYR A 134 2.86 -16.52 5.73
N ILE A 135 3.42 -15.99 4.65
CA ILE A 135 4.71 -16.41 4.12
C ILE A 135 5.80 -15.54 4.78
N PRO A 136 6.70 -16.11 5.59
CA PRO A 136 7.76 -15.33 6.22
C PRO A 136 8.68 -14.71 5.17
N ARG A 137 8.91 -13.41 5.27
CA ARG A 137 9.97 -12.75 4.50
C ARG A 137 11.32 -13.09 5.11
N VAL A 138 12.18 -13.76 4.32
CA VAL A 138 13.57 -13.98 4.71
C VAL A 138 14.25 -12.62 4.71
N GLY A 139 14.64 -12.16 5.90
CA GLY A 139 15.33 -10.89 6.05
C GLY A 139 16.71 -10.97 5.41
N ASN A 140 16.90 -10.30 4.28
CA ASN A 140 18.24 -9.81 3.96
C ASN A 140 18.44 -8.57 4.83
N ASN A 141 19.01 -8.78 6.02
CA ASN A 141 19.59 -7.72 6.84
C ASN A 141 20.63 -6.93 6.02
#